data_AF-U5DGZ9-F1
#
_entry.id   AF-U5DGZ9-F1
#
_cell.length_a   1.000
_cell.length_b   1.000
_cell.length_c   1.000
_cell.angle_alpha   90.00
_cell.angle_beta   90.00
_cell.angle_gamma   90.00
#
_symmetry.space_group_name_H-M   'P 1'
#
loop_
_entity.id
_entity.type
_entity.pdbx_description
1 polymer ?
#
loop_
_entity_poly.entity_id
_entity_poly.type
_entity_poly.pdbx_seq_one_letter_code
_entity_poly.pdbx_strand_id
1 'polypeptide(L)'
;MLKLNYTEDGLYLERVAKSLEDVLRDRVVLMARLGETLYVESGSASFLLPQDAPGLSRLVQLLQHERYEDVAVAAVDDECVEICMEGCWMAASPDADTGTFLTALDDETEFLVARLWEATQVQATFLA
;
A
#
# COMPACT_ATOMS: atom_id res chain seq x y z
N MET A 1 -4.52 -8.95 2.43
CA MET A 1 -3.70 -8.09 1.54
C MET A 1 -4.00 -6.64 1.73
N LEU A 2 -3.01 -5.78 1.49
CA LEU A 2 -3.19 -4.34 1.40
C LEU A 2 -3.45 -3.93 -0.05
N LYS A 3 -4.34 -2.96 -0.21
CA LYS A 3 -4.67 -2.35 -1.50
C LYS A 3 -4.49 -0.85 -1.38
N LEU A 4 -3.59 -0.31 -2.19
CA LEU A 4 -3.28 1.10 -2.29
C LEU A 4 -3.85 1.59 -3.63
N ASN A 5 -4.80 2.52 -3.57
CA ASN A 5 -5.43 3.12 -4.75
C ASN A 5 -4.84 4.52 -4.93
N TYR A 6 -4.13 4.72 -6.04
CA TYR A 6 -3.59 6.01 -6.45
C TYR A 6 -4.61 6.63 -7.39
N THR A 7 -5.23 7.72 -6.95
CA THR A 7 -6.18 8.51 -7.73
C THR A 7 -5.63 9.91 -7.94
N GLU A 8 -6.29 10.70 -8.79
CA GLU A 8 -5.96 12.11 -8.98
C GLU A 8 -6.06 12.91 -7.67
N ASP A 9 -6.93 12.47 -6.75
CA ASP A 9 -7.19 13.11 -5.46
C ASP A 9 -6.25 12.62 -4.35
N GLY A 10 -5.37 11.65 -4.62
CA GLY A 10 -4.37 11.15 -3.69
C GLY A 10 -4.37 9.64 -3.51
N LEU A 11 -3.86 9.21 -2.36
CA LEU A 11 -3.64 7.81 -2.04
C LEU A 11 -4.68 7.31 -1.04
N TYR A 12 -5.23 6.12 -1.28
CA TYR A 12 -6.14 5.45 -0.35
C TYR A 12 -5.66 4.02 -0.08
N LEU A 13 -5.41 3.69 1.18
CA LEU A 13 -5.00 2.36 1.61
C LEU A 13 -6.14 1.65 2.35
N GLU A 14 -6.43 0.42 1.96
CA GLU A 14 -7.43 -0.44 2.60
C GLU A 14 -6.93 -1.88 2.74
N ARG A 15 -7.47 -2.63 3.71
CA ARG A 15 -7.28 -4.08 3.81
C ARG A 15 -8.34 -4.80 3.00
N VAL A 16 -7.91 -5.79 2.22
CA VAL A 16 -8.79 -6.61 1.37
C VAL A 16 -8.58 -8.09 1.71
N ALA A 17 -9.70 -8.80 1.86
CA ALA A 17 -9.71 -10.24 2.19
C ALA A 17 -9.54 -11.16 0.97
N LYS A 18 -9.48 -10.60 -0.24
CA LYS A 18 -9.22 -11.36 -1.47
C LYS A 18 -7.71 -11.60 -1.64
N SER A 19 -7.36 -12.66 -2.37
CA SER A 19 -5.99 -12.87 -2.83
C SER A 19 -5.64 -11.94 -3.99
N LEU A 20 -4.34 -11.79 -4.28
CA LEU A 20 -3.84 -11.09 -5.45
C LEU A 20 -4.38 -11.73 -6.74
N GLU A 21 -4.36 -13.06 -6.80
CA GLU A 21 -4.81 -13.84 -7.95
C GLU A 21 -6.31 -13.65 -8.23
N ASP A 22 -7.13 -13.58 -7.18
CA ASP A 22 -8.56 -13.34 -7.34
C ASP A 22 -8.85 -11.92 -7.85
N VAL A 23 -8.13 -10.90 -7.36
CA VAL A 23 -8.29 -9.54 -7.86
C VAL A 23 -7.79 -9.38 -9.29
N LEU A 24 -6.64 -9.98 -9.61
CA LEU A 24 -6.13 -10.00 -10.98
C LEU A 24 -7.11 -10.70 -11.92
N ARG A 25 -7.65 -11.86 -11.52
CA ARG A 25 -8.66 -12.58 -12.31
C ARG A 25 -9.89 -11.72 -12.57
N ASP A 26 -10.44 -11.11 -11.52
CA ASP A 26 -11.62 -10.25 -11.63
C ASP A 26 -11.35 -9.07 -12.59
N ARG A 27 -10.16 -8.45 -12.51
CA ARG A 27 -9.79 -7.34 -13.40
C ARG A 27 -9.52 -7.77 -14.83
N VAL A 28 -8.79 -8.85 -15.06
CA VAL A 28 -8.54 -9.36 -16.42
C VAL A 28 -9.86 -9.67 -17.13
N VAL A 29 -10.81 -10.34 -16.44
CA VAL A 29 -12.12 -10.66 -17.01
C VAL A 29 -12.90 -9.39 -17.37
N LEU A 30 -12.87 -8.36 -16.51
CA LEU A 30 -13.55 -7.10 -16.79
C LEU A 30 -12.91 -6.38 -17.98
N MET A 31 -11.59 -6.20 -17.98
CA MET A 31 -10.89 -5.46 -19.04
C MET A 31 -11.05 -6.14 -20.40
N ALA A 32 -10.98 -7.47 -20.44
CA ALA A 32 -11.25 -8.24 -21.66
C ALA A 32 -12.69 -8.04 -22.19
N ARG A 33 -13.69 -7.87 -21.30
CA ARG A 33 -15.07 -7.58 -21.71
C ARG A 33 -15.27 -6.15 -22.19
N LEU A 34 -14.52 -5.20 -21.64
CA LEU A 34 -14.54 -3.80 -22.05
C LEU A 34 -13.71 -3.54 -23.32
N GLY A 35 -12.86 -4.49 -23.72
CA GLY A 35 -11.91 -4.28 -24.82
C GLY A 35 -10.79 -3.32 -24.43
N GLU A 36 -10.51 -3.19 -23.14
CA GLU A 36 -9.48 -2.32 -22.58
C GLU A 36 -8.25 -3.13 -22.16
N THR A 37 -7.11 -2.44 -22.07
CA THR A 37 -5.85 -3.03 -21.63
C THR A 37 -5.73 -2.96 -20.11
N LEU A 38 -5.24 -4.04 -19.50
CA LEU A 38 -4.75 -4.04 -18.12
C LEU A 38 -3.22 -4.14 -18.14
N TYR A 39 -2.55 -3.11 -17.64
CA TYR A 39 -1.13 -3.17 -17.36
C TYR A 39 -0.91 -3.75 -15.96
N VAL A 40 0.02 -4.70 -15.84
CA VAL A 40 0.36 -5.35 -14.57
C VAL A 40 1.88 -5.51 -14.52
N GLU A 41 2.50 -5.06 -13.44
CA GLU A 41 3.93 -5.25 -13.20
C GLU A 41 4.23 -5.47 -11.71
N SER A 42 5.33 -6.15 -11.42
CA SER A 42 5.91 -6.16 -10.08
C SER A 42 6.60 -4.83 -9.82
N GLY A 43 6.55 -4.35 -8.59
CA GLY A 43 7.21 -3.12 -8.20
C GLY A 43 7.13 -2.86 -6.71
N SER A 44 7.42 -1.62 -6.34
CA SER A 44 7.34 -1.16 -4.96
C SER A 44 6.40 0.03 -4.84
N ALA A 45 5.67 0.11 -3.73
CA ALA A 45 4.94 1.30 -3.34
C ALA A 45 5.49 1.84 -2.03
N SER A 46 5.47 3.15 -1.89
CA SER A 46 5.80 3.81 -0.63
C SER A 46 4.82 4.91 -0.26
N PHE A 47 4.75 5.18 1.04
CA PHE A 47 4.03 6.33 1.59
C PHE A 47 4.69 6.82 2.87
N LEU A 48 4.47 8.10 3.18
CA LEU A 48 5.05 8.76 4.34
C LEU A 48 4.14 8.67 5.56
N LEU A 49 4.76 8.55 6.72
CA LEU A 49 4.13 8.65 8.04
C LEU A 49 4.94 9.60 8.92
N PRO A 50 4.31 10.32 9.86
CA PRO A 50 5.01 11.04 10.90
C PRO A 50 5.91 10.11 11.72
N GLN A 51 7.10 10.57 12.09
CA GLN A 51 8.06 9.80 12.89
C GLN A 51 7.50 9.44 14.29
N ASP A 52 6.56 10.21 14.80
CA ASP A 52 5.87 9.98 16.07
C ASP A 52 4.54 9.22 15.93
N ALA A 53 4.24 8.67 14.74
CA ALA A 53 3.00 7.95 14.48
C ALA A 53 2.77 6.81 15.49
N PRO A 54 1.62 6.81 16.21
CA PRO A 54 1.31 5.79 17.20
C PRO A 54 1.29 4.38 16.59
N GLY A 55 2.19 3.51 17.06
CA GLY A 55 2.32 2.13 16.57
C GLY A 55 3.49 1.91 15.61
N LEU A 56 4.20 2.96 15.18
CA LEU A 56 5.35 2.83 14.28
C LEU A 56 6.47 2.00 14.92
N SER A 57 6.76 2.23 16.20
CA SER A 57 7.75 1.45 16.94
C SER A 57 7.39 -0.03 17.04
N ARG A 58 6.09 -0.37 17.11
CA ARG A 58 5.62 -1.76 17.10
C ARG A 58 5.84 -2.41 15.74
N LEU A 59 5.55 -1.69 14.64
CA LEU A 59 5.83 -2.16 13.29
C LEU A 59 7.33 -2.43 13.09
N VAL A 60 8.20 -1.48 13.47
CA VAL A 60 9.66 -1.65 13.35
C VAL A 60 10.15 -2.88 14.13
N GLN A 61 9.65 -3.09 15.35
CA GLN A 61 10.00 -4.28 16.14
C GLN A 61 9.54 -5.57 15.45
N LEU A 62 8.34 -5.60 14.90
CA LEU A 62 7.81 -6.76 14.19
C LEU A 62 8.69 -7.13 12.99
N LEU A 63 9.02 -6.15 12.15
CA LEU A 63 9.85 -6.35 10.96
C LEU A 63 11.27 -6.84 11.30
N GLN A 64 11.85 -6.35 12.39
CA GLN A 64 13.16 -6.81 12.88
C GLN A 64 13.14 -8.25 13.38
N HIS A 65 12.03 -8.68 14.01
CA HIS A 65 11.90 -10.03 14.55
C HIS A 65 11.69 -11.08 13.47
N GLU A 66 10.83 -10.79 12.49
CA GLU A 66 10.41 -11.78 11.50
C GLU A 66 11.25 -11.77 10.22
N ARG A 67 12.18 -10.81 10.07
CA ARG A 67 13.04 -10.65 8.88
C ARG A 67 12.22 -10.52 7.60
N TYR A 68 11.12 -9.76 7.64
CA TYR A 68 10.36 -9.44 6.44
C TYR A 68 11.22 -8.65 5.47
N GLU A 69 11.34 -9.17 4.24
CA GLU A 69 12.04 -8.49 3.14
C GLU A 69 11.07 -7.65 2.30
N ASP A 70 9.77 -7.99 2.33
CA ASP A 70 8.73 -7.34 1.53
C ASP A 70 8.28 -5.96 2.06
N VAL A 71 8.70 -5.59 3.27
CA VAL A 71 8.39 -4.28 3.89
C VAL A 71 9.63 -3.68 4.53
N ALA A 72 9.91 -2.42 4.21
CA ALA A 72 10.97 -1.63 4.81
C ALA A 72 10.42 -0.35 5.44
N VAL A 73 11.05 0.08 6.52
CA VAL A 73 10.81 1.38 7.16
C VAL A 73 12.12 2.16 7.10
N ALA A 74 12.11 3.31 6.44
CA ALA A 74 13.27 4.18 6.28
C ALA A 74 13.00 5.56 6.88
N ALA A 75 13.95 6.11 7.62
CA ALA A 75 13.87 7.51 8.03
C ALA A 75 14.14 8.40 6.80
N VAL A 76 13.27 9.38 6.56
CA VAL A 76 13.43 10.36 5.47
C VAL A 76 14.09 11.62 6.01
N ASP A 77 13.55 12.15 7.10
CA ASP A 77 14.05 13.30 7.84
C ASP A 77 13.68 13.19 9.33
N ASP A 78 13.81 14.29 10.08
CA ASP A 78 13.52 14.37 11.53
C ASP A 78 12.02 14.38 11.87
N GLU A 79 11.13 14.43 10.86
CA GLU A 79 9.68 14.52 11.03
C GLU A 79 8.95 13.34 10.41
N CYS A 80 9.52 12.69 9.40
CA CYS A 80 8.86 11.68 8.58
C CYS A 80 9.69 10.40 8.42
N VAL A 81 8.95 9.28 8.36
CA VAL A 81 9.45 7.99 7.91
C VAL A 81 8.69 7.54 6.67
N GLU A 82 9.36 6.76 5.83
CA GLU A 82 8.78 6.12 4.66
C GLU A 82 8.55 4.64 4.93
N ILE A 83 7.35 4.17 4.60
CA ILE A 83 7.02 2.75 4.54
C ILE A 83 7.09 2.32 3.09
N CYS A 84 8.01 1.40 2.75
CA CYS A 84 8.15 0.83 1.41
C CYS A 84 7.70 -0.62 1.43
N MET A 85 6.96 -1.04 0.41
CA MET A 85 6.44 -2.40 0.28
C MET A 85 6.64 -2.91 -1.14
N GLU A 86 7.01 -4.17 -1.28
CA GLU A 86 7.03 -4.87 -2.57
C GLU A 86 5.65 -5.44 -2.90
N GLY A 87 5.34 -5.54 -4.19
CA GLY A 87 4.02 -5.98 -4.63
C GLY A 87 3.78 -5.85 -6.12
N CYS A 88 2.51 -5.65 -6.47
CA CYS A 88 2.01 -5.65 -7.84
C CYS A 88 1.28 -4.35 -8.14
N TRP A 89 1.74 -3.63 -9.16
CA TRP A 89 1.06 -2.48 -9.73
C TRP A 89 0.09 -2.93 -10.83
N MET A 90 -1.10 -2.32 -10.85
CA MET A 90 -2.10 -2.50 -11.90
C MET A 90 -2.63 -1.15 -12.37
N ALA A 91 -2.59 -0.90 -13.67
CA ALA A 91 -3.05 0.35 -14.26
C ALA A 91 -3.57 0.19 -15.69
N ALA A 92 -4.03 1.28 -16.30
CA ALA A 92 -4.52 1.29 -17.69
C ALA A 92 -3.37 1.28 -18.73
N SER A 93 -2.21 1.81 -18.36
CA SER A 93 -1.01 1.87 -19.20
C SER A 93 0.27 1.86 -18.34
N PRO A 94 1.44 1.61 -18.94
CA PRO A 94 2.71 1.63 -18.20
C PRO A 94 3.02 2.99 -17.57
N ASP A 95 2.68 4.08 -18.26
CA ASP A 95 2.95 5.45 -17.82
C ASP A 95 1.78 6.08 -17.03
N ALA A 96 0.88 5.26 -16.48
CA ALA A 96 -0.29 5.76 -15.76
C ALA A 96 0.09 6.20 -14.34
N ASP A 97 -0.21 7.45 -13.99
CA ASP A 97 -0.01 8.01 -12.64
C ASP A 97 -1.09 7.54 -11.64
N THR A 98 -2.17 6.92 -12.14
CA THR A 98 -3.27 6.38 -11.33
C THR A 98 -3.41 4.89 -11.54
N GLY A 99 -3.80 4.18 -10.49
CA GLY A 99 -3.86 2.73 -10.52
C GLY A 99 -4.06 2.12 -9.14
N THR A 100 -3.84 0.82 -9.08
CA THR A 100 -3.96 0.06 -7.84
C THR A 100 -2.70 -0.73 -7.62
N PHE A 101 -2.05 -0.51 -6.47
CA PHE A 101 -0.98 -1.35 -5.97
C PHE A 101 -1.54 -2.36 -4.96
N LEU A 102 -1.11 -3.60 -5.07
CA LEU A 102 -1.48 -4.70 -4.18
C LEU A 102 -0.23 -5.30 -3.57
N THR A 103 -0.24 -5.51 -2.27
CA THR A 103 0.82 -6.24 -1.56
C THR A 103 0.20 -7.21 -0.56
N ALA A 104 0.76 -8.42 -0.50
CA ALA A 104 0.34 -9.45 0.42
C ALA A 104 1.43 -9.60 1.47
N LEU A 105 1.07 -9.37 2.72
CA LEU A 105 1.95 -9.49 3.88
C LEU A 105 1.31 -10.45 4.88
N ASP A 106 1.94 -10.70 6.02
CA ASP A 106 1.27 -11.42 7.09
C ASP A 106 0.16 -10.57 7.74
N ASP A 107 -0.80 -11.24 8.35
CA ASP A 107 -1.99 -10.60 8.92
C ASP A 107 -1.68 -9.51 9.97
N GLU A 108 -0.62 -9.68 10.77
CA GLU A 108 -0.24 -8.70 11.80
C GLU A 108 0.38 -7.46 11.17
N THR A 109 1.30 -7.62 10.21
CA THR A 109 1.90 -6.50 9.48
C THR A 109 0.85 -5.74 8.68
N GLU A 110 -0.02 -6.42 7.94
CA GLU A 110 -1.11 -5.76 7.20
C GLU A 110 -2.02 -4.95 8.13
N PHE A 111 -2.36 -5.52 9.28
CA PHE A 111 -3.18 -4.84 10.27
C PHE A 111 -2.48 -3.58 10.80
N LEU A 112 -1.21 -3.69 11.22
CA LEU A 112 -0.47 -2.55 11.76
C LEU A 112 -0.29 -1.44 10.74
N VAL A 113 0.08 -1.77 9.49
CA VAL A 113 0.25 -0.78 8.40
C VAL A 113 -1.07 -0.05 8.12
N ALA A 114 -2.19 -0.77 8.03
CA ALA A 114 -3.49 -0.15 7.82
C ALA A 114 -3.91 0.77 8.98
N ARG A 115 -3.64 0.37 10.23
CA ARG A 115 -3.95 1.19 11.41
C ARG A 115 -3.09 2.44 11.50
N LEU A 116 -1.82 2.35 11.11
CA LEU A 116 -0.93 3.50 11.03
C LEU A 116 -1.42 4.49 9.98
N TRP A 117 -1.79 4.00 8.81
CA TRP A 117 -2.39 4.82 7.76
C TRP A 117 -3.68 5.50 8.20
N GLU A 118 -4.62 4.78 8.82
CA GLU A 118 -5.87 5.35 9.33
C GLU A 118 -5.62 6.47 10.35
N ALA A 119 -4.63 6.30 11.24
CA ALA A 119 -4.31 7.28 12.27
C ALA A 119 -3.81 8.61 11.68
N THR A 120 -3.05 8.59 10.59
CA THR A 120 -2.53 9.81 9.96
C THR A 120 -3.59 10.55 9.17
N GLN A 121 -4.54 9.83 8.53
CA GLN A 121 -5.66 10.46 7.82
C GLN A 121 -6.58 11.23 8.78
N VAL A 122 -6.80 10.70 9.99
CA VAL A 122 -7.58 11.38 11.02
C VAL A 122 -6.86 12.67 11.47
N GLN A 123 -5.55 12.63 11.71
CA GLN A 123 -4.79 13.83 12.11
C GLN A 123 -4.73 14.90 11.02
N ALA A 124 -4.60 14.52 9.74
CA ALA A 124 -4.62 15.46 8.62
C ALA A 124 -5.96 16.20 8.50
N THR A 125 -7.07 15.53 8.81
CA THR A 125 -8.41 16.12 8.77
C THR A 125 -8.64 17.17 9.85
N PHE A 126 -7.94 17.11 10.99
CA PHE A 126 -8.05 18.11 12.06
C PHE A 126 -7.23 19.38 11.83
N LEU A 127 -6.32 19.37 10.85
CA LEU A 127 -5.48 20.52 10.48
C LEU A 127 -5.98 21.27 9.23
N ALA A 128 -7.03 20.76 8.57
CA ALA A 128 -7.69 21.39 7.42
C ALA A 128 -8.93 22.19 7.83
#